data_AF-A0A1G2L552-F1
#
_entry.id   AF-A0A1G2L552-F1
#
_cell.length_a   1.000
_cell.length_b   1.000
_cell.length_c   1.000
_cell.angle_alpha   90.00
_cell.angle_beta   90.00
_cell.angle_gamma   90.00
#
_symmetry.space_group_name_H-M   'P 1'
#
loop_
_entity.id
_entity.type
_entity.pdbx_description
1 polymer ?
#
loop_
_entity_poly.entity_id
_entity_poly.type
_entity_poly.pdbx_seq_one_letter_code
_entity_poly.pdbx_strand_id
1 'polypeptide(L)'
;MMKKKIFRIAVVGGDWGKGGGRPSSYIGKLAGALSGFGNELEVHNGGRYPQLAELLDGRLAGSDAIVWMANVPNELPKIRDVKIAYPHTLFVSSKRNNSEYTFQALINRALLQKANLCIDFRRNGGVVSGRLFDPLGVVWQDYTSDIPILAHALSGRLHELKLFTRERSEKLEGTAGPVPPQPEFFALVKDYGKIFHSLVMPEEGVTRFLGNASFRGKDGRIYVSRRNVDKRTIHESSFVEVEYRGDGMVYYFGDHKPSVDSPIQVRLYRELPNINFMLHAHVYLENTPMTKYPVPCGALEEVKEVLSLISDTNVGFARVNLMGHGCIVFANRASKLEHLRFVARPMPEFMHGARQDRTTNKLV
;
A
#
# COMPACT_ATOMS: atom_id res chain seq x y z
N MET A 1 -8.69 -0.72 -33.89
CA MET A 1 -7.32 -0.59 -33.39
C MET A 1 -7.35 0.33 -32.15
N MET A 2 -7.41 -0.23 -30.93
CA MET A 2 -7.40 0.60 -29.72
C MET A 2 -6.03 1.27 -29.60
N LYS A 3 -5.99 2.62 -29.56
CA LYS A 3 -4.75 3.35 -29.29
C LYS A 3 -4.22 2.87 -27.93
N LYS A 4 -3.01 2.29 -27.92
CA LYS A 4 -2.31 1.92 -26.68
C LYS A 4 -2.24 3.18 -25.82
N LYS A 5 -2.94 3.19 -24.69
CA LYS A 5 -2.95 4.34 -23.78
C LYS A 5 -1.52 4.56 -23.30
N ILE A 6 -0.96 5.73 -23.62
CA ILE A 6 0.38 6.10 -23.21
C ILE A 6 0.34 6.40 -21.70
N PHE A 7 1.28 5.82 -20.95
CA PHE A 7 1.39 6.00 -19.51
C PHE A 7 2.22 7.24 -19.20
N ARG A 8 1.63 8.20 -18.47
CA ARG A 8 2.25 9.52 -18.21
C ARG A 8 2.89 9.58 -16.83
N ILE A 9 4.17 9.94 -16.77
CA ILE A 9 4.92 10.07 -15.51
C ILE A 9 5.48 11.49 -15.40
N ALA A 10 5.09 12.20 -14.35
CA ALA A 10 5.77 13.42 -13.93
C ALA A 10 6.95 13.08 -13.03
N VAL A 11 8.15 13.59 -13.35
CA VAL A 11 9.36 13.42 -12.55
C VAL A 11 9.79 14.79 -12.02
N VAL A 12 9.67 14.98 -10.71
CA VAL A 12 10.11 16.21 -10.03
C VAL A 12 11.37 15.90 -9.24
N GLY A 13 12.50 16.49 -9.59
CA GLY A 13 13.81 16.21 -8.99
C GLY A 13 14.74 17.42 -9.00
N GLY A 14 16.01 17.24 -8.66
CA GLY A 14 16.99 18.32 -8.62
C GLY A 14 16.90 19.18 -7.36
N ASP A 15 17.73 20.22 -7.29
CA ASP A 15 17.76 21.15 -6.14
C ASP A 15 16.75 22.29 -6.33
N TRP A 16 16.07 22.69 -5.25
CA TRP A 16 15.05 23.74 -5.26
C TRP A 16 15.31 24.78 -4.16
N GLY A 17 15.97 25.88 -4.50
CA GLY A 17 16.39 26.93 -3.56
C GLY A 17 15.72 28.29 -3.82
N LYS A 18 15.86 29.24 -2.88
CA LYS A 18 15.31 30.61 -3.04
C LYS A 18 15.86 31.33 -4.28
N GLY A 19 17.16 31.23 -4.53
CA GLY A 19 17.85 31.82 -5.69
C GLY A 19 17.84 30.95 -6.94
N GLY A 20 17.02 29.90 -6.99
CA GLY A 20 17.11 28.83 -8.00
C GLY A 20 17.79 27.58 -7.45
N GLY A 21 17.98 26.59 -8.30
CA GLY A 21 18.56 25.31 -7.90
C GLY A 21 19.02 24.50 -9.11
N ARG A 22 19.97 23.60 -8.86
CA ARG A 22 20.70 22.89 -9.90
C ARG A 22 19.95 21.65 -10.39
N PRO A 23 19.96 21.40 -11.71
CA PRO A 23 19.50 20.13 -12.25
C PRO A 23 20.40 18.99 -11.78
N SER A 24 19.78 17.86 -11.47
CA SER A 24 20.48 16.63 -11.13
C SER A 24 20.72 15.77 -12.36
N SER A 25 21.99 15.42 -12.62
CA SER A 25 22.34 14.47 -13.68
C SER A 25 21.67 13.09 -13.47
N TYR A 26 21.52 12.67 -12.22
CA TYR A 26 20.85 11.41 -11.90
C TYR A 26 19.38 11.42 -12.35
N ILE A 27 18.67 12.52 -12.08
CA ILE A 27 17.28 12.69 -12.48
C ILE A 27 17.14 12.70 -14.01
N GLY A 28 18.04 13.38 -14.72
CA GLY A 28 18.06 13.36 -16.18
C GLY A 28 18.27 11.95 -16.75
N LYS A 29 19.21 11.18 -16.18
CA LYS A 29 19.45 9.78 -16.59
C LYS A 29 18.27 8.86 -16.27
N LEU A 30 17.67 9.01 -15.10
CA LEU A 30 16.50 8.22 -14.71
C LEU A 30 15.31 8.52 -15.61
N ALA A 31 15.04 9.79 -15.91
CA ALA A 31 14.00 10.18 -16.85
C ALA A 31 14.28 9.62 -18.25
N GLY A 32 15.52 9.75 -18.76
CA GLY A 32 15.90 9.15 -20.04
C GLY A 32 15.63 7.64 -20.09
N ALA A 33 16.00 6.91 -19.04
CA ALA A 33 15.74 5.47 -18.93
C ALA A 33 14.23 5.14 -18.86
N LEU A 34 13.45 5.90 -18.08
CA LEU A 34 12.00 5.72 -17.98
C LEU A 34 11.29 5.95 -19.32
N SER A 35 11.74 6.93 -20.12
CA SER A 35 11.19 7.18 -21.45
C SER A 35 11.43 6.00 -22.38
N GLY A 36 12.60 5.34 -22.27
CA GLY A 36 12.94 4.13 -23.02
C GLY A 36 12.00 2.93 -22.79
N PHE A 37 11.21 2.95 -21.71
CA PHE A 37 10.20 1.92 -21.42
C PHE A 37 8.78 2.29 -21.89
N GLY A 38 8.65 3.25 -22.82
CA GLY A 38 7.38 3.60 -23.47
C GLY A 38 6.48 4.54 -22.65
N ASN A 39 7.07 5.28 -21.71
CA ASN A 39 6.37 6.28 -20.91
C ASN A 39 6.50 7.67 -21.54
N GLU A 40 5.43 8.46 -21.46
CA GLU A 40 5.47 9.90 -21.72
C GLU A 40 5.88 10.62 -20.43
N LEU A 41 6.88 11.49 -20.51
CA LEU A 41 7.47 12.12 -19.34
C LEU A 41 7.29 13.64 -19.32
N GLU A 42 6.91 14.16 -18.17
CA GLU A 42 7.03 15.57 -17.82
C GLU A 42 8.13 15.69 -16.76
N VAL A 43 9.21 16.44 -17.04
CA VAL A 43 10.40 16.47 -16.16
C VAL A 43 10.65 17.88 -15.64
N HIS A 44 10.67 18.00 -14.30
CA HIS A 44 11.02 19.22 -13.57
C HIS A 44 12.28 18.95 -12.74
N ASN A 45 13.45 19.36 -13.22
CA ASN A 45 14.75 18.99 -12.64
C ASN A 45 15.50 20.21 -12.10
N GLY A 46 15.08 20.67 -10.93
CA GLY A 46 15.62 21.84 -10.23
C GLY A 46 14.95 23.15 -10.64
N GLY A 47 15.00 24.14 -9.75
CA GLY A 47 14.34 25.42 -9.95
C GLY A 47 14.29 26.28 -8.69
N ARG A 48 13.45 27.32 -8.71
CA ARG A 48 13.19 28.18 -7.55
C ARG A 48 12.18 27.49 -6.63
N TYR A 49 12.41 27.57 -5.32
CA TYR A 49 11.56 26.94 -4.31
C TYR A 49 10.03 27.20 -4.46
N PRO A 50 9.55 28.43 -4.76
CA PRO A 50 8.12 28.68 -4.95
C PRO A 50 7.47 27.86 -6.08
N GLN A 51 8.24 27.49 -7.10
CA GLN A 51 7.75 26.70 -8.23
C GLN A 51 7.35 25.28 -7.82
N LEU A 52 7.84 24.75 -6.70
CA LEU A 52 7.36 23.46 -6.17
C LEU A 52 5.89 23.54 -5.74
N ALA A 53 5.44 24.67 -5.19
CA ALA A 53 4.05 24.86 -4.83
C ALA A 53 3.16 24.99 -6.07
N GLU A 54 3.63 25.71 -7.10
CA GLU A 54 2.97 25.78 -8.41
C GLU A 54 2.79 24.40 -9.06
N LEU A 55 3.77 23.49 -8.88
CA LEU A 55 3.64 22.10 -9.36
C LEU A 55 2.55 21.32 -8.62
N LEU A 56 2.26 21.65 -7.36
CA LEU A 56 1.16 21.04 -6.62
C LEU A 56 -0.19 21.71 -6.91
N ASP A 57 -0.21 22.88 -7.56
CA ASP A 57 -1.42 23.62 -7.93
C ASP A 57 -1.94 23.21 -9.31
N GLY A 58 -2.17 21.90 -9.49
CA GLY A 58 -2.80 21.34 -10.69
C GLY A 58 -1.89 21.17 -11.91
N ARG A 59 -0.65 21.69 -11.92
CA ARG A 59 0.25 21.60 -13.08
C ARG A 59 0.61 20.18 -13.50
N LEU A 60 0.60 19.23 -12.57
CA LEU A 60 0.87 17.81 -12.84
C LEU A 60 -0.41 17.00 -13.11
N ALA A 61 -1.56 17.67 -13.25
CA ALA A 61 -2.83 17.01 -13.53
C ALA A 61 -2.78 16.21 -14.84
N GLY A 62 -3.41 15.05 -14.85
CA GLY A 62 -3.40 14.13 -15.99
C GLY A 62 -2.20 13.16 -16.02
N SER A 63 -1.24 13.29 -15.11
CA SER A 63 -0.21 12.26 -14.90
C SER A 63 -0.82 10.99 -14.30
N ASP A 64 -0.42 9.82 -14.79
CA ASP A 64 -0.77 8.53 -14.18
C ASP A 64 0.06 8.25 -12.92
N ALA A 65 1.31 8.71 -12.91
CA ALA A 65 2.21 8.66 -11.77
C ALA A 65 3.01 9.95 -11.58
N ILE A 66 3.34 10.28 -10.33
CA ILE A 66 4.23 11.38 -9.94
C ILE A 66 5.38 10.80 -9.13
N VAL A 67 6.61 11.01 -9.59
CA VAL A 67 7.85 10.66 -8.89
C VAL A 67 8.45 11.92 -8.29
N TRP A 68 8.45 12.01 -6.96
CA TRP A 68 8.89 13.20 -6.23
C TRP A 68 10.23 12.96 -5.52
N MET A 69 11.27 13.57 -6.09
CA MET A 69 12.66 13.53 -5.69
C MET A 69 13.26 14.94 -5.52
N ALA A 70 12.41 15.94 -5.30
CA ALA A 70 12.84 17.31 -5.08
C ALA A 70 13.73 17.42 -3.83
N ASN A 71 14.96 17.92 -4.02
CA ASN A 71 15.86 18.26 -2.94
C ASN A 71 15.65 19.72 -2.53
N VAL A 72 15.02 19.91 -1.38
CA VAL A 72 14.79 21.23 -0.79
C VAL A 72 15.81 21.45 0.34
N PRO A 73 16.44 22.63 0.46
CA PRO A 73 17.30 23.00 1.58
C PRO A 73 16.64 22.80 2.96
N ASN A 74 17.43 22.61 4.02
CA ASN A 74 16.89 22.22 5.34
C ASN A 74 16.23 23.37 6.11
N GLU A 75 16.62 24.60 5.79
CA GLU A 75 16.04 25.84 6.30
C GLU A 75 14.67 26.17 5.70
N LEU A 76 14.27 25.46 4.64
CA LEU A 76 12.97 25.62 3.99
C LEU A 76 12.02 24.48 4.36
N PRO A 77 10.71 24.78 4.54
CA PRO A 77 9.69 23.75 4.68
C PRO A 77 9.73 22.76 3.51
N LYS A 78 9.55 21.47 3.79
CA LYS A 78 9.55 20.46 2.73
C LYS A 78 8.17 20.41 2.08
N ILE A 79 8.06 20.83 0.81
CA ILE A 79 6.83 20.70 0.02
C ILE A 79 6.72 19.26 -0.49
N ARG A 80 5.79 18.47 0.08
CA ARG A 80 5.67 17.02 -0.19
C ARG A 80 4.22 16.51 -0.23
N ASP A 81 3.24 17.41 -0.28
CA ASP A 81 1.81 17.11 -0.17
C ASP A 81 1.18 16.61 -1.48
N VAL A 82 1.91 15.75 -2.21
CA VAL A 82 1.52 15.25 -3.54
C VAL A 82 0.16 14.56 -3.50
N LYS A 83 -0.14 13.77 -2.46
CA LYS A 83 -1.42 13.06 -2.32
C LYS A 83 -2.57 13.92 -1.80
N ILE A 84 -2.31 15.15 -1.36
CA ILE A 84 -3.36 16.13 -1.09
C ILE A 84 -3.77 16.78 -2.42
N ALA A 85 -2.79 17.24 -3.21
CA ALA A 85 -3.03 17.82 -4.53
C ALA A 85 -3.59 16.79 -5.55
N TYR A 86 -3.05 15.57 -5.53
CA TYR A 86 -3.33 14.52 -6.52
C TYR A 86 -3.73 13.21 -5.83
N PRO A 87 -4.92 13.14 -5.20
CA PRO A 87 -5.32 12.02 -4.34
C PRO A 87 -5.42 10.67 -5.06
N HIS A 88 -5.65 10.67 -6.38
CA HIS A 88 -5.85 9.46 -7.18
C HIS A 88 -4.65 9.07 -8.05
N THR A 89 -3.59 9.88 -8.09
CA THR A 89 -2.38 9.60 -8.87
C THR A 89 -1.47 8.64 -8.11
N LEU A 90 -0.78 7.76 -8.84
CA LEU A 90 0.26 6.90 -8.25
C LEU A 90 1.42 7.79 -7.79
N PHE A 91 1.81 7.66 -6.52
CA PHE A 91 2.83 8.52 -5.95
C PHE A 91 4.07 7.71 -5.58
N VAL A 92 5.22 8.14 -6.09
CA VAL A 92 6.53 7.60 -5.74
C VAL A 92 7.29 8.64 -4.95
N SER A 93 7.47 8.38 -3.66
CA SER A 93 8.31 9.22 -2.81
C SER A 93 9.77 8.79 -2.93
N SER A 94 10.67 9.59 -2.35
CA SER A 94 12.07 9.22 -2.25
C SER A 94 12.69 9.69 -0.96
N LYS A 95 13.78 9.03 -0.58
CA LYS A 95 14.59 9.42 0.57
C LYS A 95 16.05 9.13 0.29
N ARG A 96 16.93 10.06 0.63
CA ARG A 96 18.35 9.78 0.83
C ARG A 96 18.53 9.18 2.22
N ASN A 97 19.16 8.02 2.28
CA ASN A 97 19.42 7.27 3.50
C ASN A 97 20.80 6.59 3.45
N ASN A 98 21.86 7.32 3.82
CA ASN A 98 23.19 6.79 4.09
C ASN A 98 23.27 6.20 5.52
N SER A 99 22.35 5.28 5.82
CA SER A 99 22.20 4.63 7.13
C SER A 99 21.69 5.53 8.27
N GLU A 100 21.10 6.69 7.97
CA GLU A 100 20.48 7.53 9.01
C GLU A 100 19.12 6.98 9.49
N TYR A 101 18.51 6.05 8.74
CA TYR A 101 17.19 5.50 9.03
C TYR A 101 17.13 3.98 8.81
N THR A 102 16.43 3.30 9.72
CA THR A 102 16.05 1.89 9.57
C THR A 102 15.07 1.71 8.41
N PHE A 103 14.90 0.49 7.92
CA PHE A 103 13.94 0.22 6.86
C PHE A 103 12.48 0.45 7.32
N GLN A 104 12.18 0.12 8.58
CA GLN A 104 10.89 0.39 9.22
C GLN A 104 10.58 1.89 9.26
N ALA A 105 11.57 2.74 9.57
CA ALA A 105 11.42 4.19 9.53
C ALA A 105 11.06 4.69 8.12
N LEU A 106 11.67 4.11 7.08
CA LEU A 106 11.38 4.45 5.69
C LEU A 106 9.96 4.02 5.29
N ILE A 107 9.51 2.84 5.71
CA ILE A 107 8.14 2.36 5.51
C ILE A 107 7.13 3.31 6.16
N ASN A 108 7.34 3.68 7.42
CA ASN A 108 6.43 4.58 8.14
C ASN A 108 6.31 5.94 7.45
N ARG A 109 7.43 6.47 6.93
CA ARG A 109 7.41 7.69 6.12
C ARG A 109 6.60 7.52 4.83
N ALA A 110 6.80 6.43 4.11
CA ALA A 110 6.03 6.15 2.90
C ALA A 110 4.51 6.05 3.20
N LEU A 111 4.13 5.39 4.29
CA LEU A 111 2.75 5.29 4.77
C LEU A 111 2.14 6.66 5.13
N LEU A 112 2.89 7.50 5.87
CA LEU A 112 2.45 8.85 6.24
C LEU A 112 2.18 9.71 5.00
N GLN A 113 3.06 9.62 4.01
CA GLN A 113 2.90 10.37 2.75
C GLN A 113 1.87 9.75 1.79
N LYS A 114 1.26 8.61 2.14
CA LYS A 114 0.34 7.85 1.27
C LYS A 114 1.00 7.48 -0.07
N ALA A 115 2.31 7.24 -0.06
CA ALA A 115 3.05 6.82 -1.25
C ALA A 115 2.58 5.44 -1.70
N ASN A 116 2.66 5.18 -3.00
CA ASN A 116 2.45 3.86 -3.57
C ASN A 116 3.77 3.08 -3.64
N LEU A 117 4.87 3.80 -3.92
CA LEU A 117 6.23 3.27 -3.93
C LEU A 117 7.18 4.30 -3.30
N CYS A 118 8.35 3.86 -2.89
CA CYS A 118 9.42 4.71 -2.39
C CYS A 118 10.75 4.26 -2.99
N ILE A 119 11.58 5.24 -3.39
CA ILE A 119 12.96 5.01 -3.78
C ILE A 119 13.88 5.44 -2.64
N ASP A 120 14.59 4.46 -2.07
CA ASP A 120 15.63 4.73 -1.08
C ASP A 120 17.00 4.85 -1.76
N PHE A 121 17.67 5.98 -1.58
CA PHE A 121 18.96 6.28 -2.17
C PHE A 121 20.09 6.21 -1.15
N ARG A 122 21.13 5.46 -1.48
CA ARG A 122 22.41 5.42 -0.77
C ARG A 122 23.52 6.00 -1.63
N ARG A 123 24.52 6.60 -0.99
CA ARG A 123 25.77 6.99 -1.63
C ARG A 123 26.95 6.32 -0.94
N ASN A 124 27.63 5.44 -1.67
CA ASN A 124 28.85 4.75 -1.23
C ASN A 124 29.98 5.06 -2.21
N GLY A 125 31.10 5.60 -1.73
CA GLY A 125 32.26 5.91 -2.59
C GLY A 125 31.94 6.83 -3.77
N GLY A 126 31.00 7.76 -3.60
CA GLY A 126 30.53 8.66 -4.68
C GLY A 126 29.49 8.06 -5.63
N VAL A 127 29.32 6.74 -5.63
CA VAL A 127 28.30 6.04 -6.43
C VAL A 127 26.95 6.12 -5.74
N VAL A 128 25.92 6.49 -6.49
CA VAL A 128 24.53 6.51 -6.01
C VAL A 128 23.86 5.20 -6.39
N SER A 129 23.28 4.51 -5.42
CA SER A 129 22.46 3.31 -5.63
C SER A 129 21.05 3.53 -5.10
N GLY A 130 20.04 3.04 -5.81
CA GLY A 130 18.64 3.15 -5.43
C GLY A 130 18.00 1.77 -5.19
N ARG A 131 17.15 1.68 -4.17
CA ARG A 131 16.24 0.55 -3.89
C ARG A 131 14.80 1.01 -4.10
N LEU A 132 14.00 0.22 -4.81
CA LEU A 132 12.56 0.44 -4.96
C LEU A 132 11.78 -0.50 -4.04
N PHE A 133 10.91 0.06 -3.20
CA PHE A 133 10.05 -0.71 -2.31
C PHE A 133 8.68 -0.05 -2.16
N ASP A 134 7.70 -0.77 -1.60
CA ASP A 134 6.38 -0.23 -1.29
C ASP A 134 6.15 -0.04 0.23
N PRO A 135 5.08 0.68 0.64
CA PRO A 135 4.78 0.89 2.05
C PRO A 135 4.37 -0.36 2.85
N LEU A 136 4.33 -1.54 2.23
CA LEU A 136 4.14 -2.82 2.92
C LEU A 136 5.49 -3.53 3.17
N GLY A 137 6.61 -2.91 2.80
CA GLY A 137 7.95 -3.44 3.00
C GLY A 137 8.42 -4.40 1.91
N VAL A 138 7.69 -4.47 0.79
CA VAL A 138 8.07 -5.31 -0.35
C VAL A 138 9.09 -4.59 -1.21
N VAL A 139 10.23 -5.23 -1.47
CA VAL A 139 11.31 -4.74 -2.33
C VAL A 139 11.13 -5.31 -3.74
N TRP A 140 10.99 -4.39 -4.69
CA TRP A 140 10.81 -4.65 -6.12
C TRP A 140 12.15 -4.62 -6.87
N GLN A 141 13.10 -3.83 -6.36
CA GLN A 141 14.48 -3.79 -6.82
C GLN A 141 15.35 -3.42 -5.61
N ASP A 142 16.29 -4.28 -5.24
CA ASP A 142 17.29 -3.95 -4.23
C ASP A 142 18.29 -2.94 -4.76
N TYR A 143 19.17 -2.41 -3.90
CA TYR A 143 20.12 -1.38 -4.27
C TYR A 143 20.89 -1.73 -5.53
N THR A 144 20.72 -0.89 -6.55
CA THR A 144 21.47 -0.93 -7.79
C THR A 144 21.98 0.45 -8.14
N SER A 145 23.21 0.54 -8.63
CA SER A 145 23.78 1.74 -9.24
C SER A 145 23.44 1.85 -10.73
N ASP A 146 22.84 0.81 -11.30
CA ASP A 146 22.39 0.76 -12.69
C ASP A 146 21.01 1.41 -12.82
N ILE A 147 21.02 2.66 -13.28
CA ILE A 147 19.82 3.49 -13.44
C ILE A 147 18.77 2.82 -14.35
N PRO A 148 19.13 2.26 -15.53
CA PRO A 148 18.23 1.44 -16.34
C PRO A 148 17.50 0.32 -15.59
N ILE A 149 18.19 -0.43 -14.72
CA ILE A 149 17.56 -1.51 -13.94
C ILE A 149 16.52 -0.93 -12.96
N LEU A 150 16.88 0.12 -12.23
CA LEU A 150 15.94 0.78 -11.32
C LEU A 150 14.74 1.37 -12.07
N ALA A 151 14.98 2.00 -13.22
CA ALA A 151 13.93 2.55 -14.08
C ALA A 151 13.00 1.45 -14.63
N HIS A 152 13.54 0.29 -14.98
CA HIS A 152 12.77 -0.86 -15.43
C HIS A 152 11.82 -1.35 -14.33
N ALA A 153 12.34 -1.59 -13.13
CA ALA A 153 11.54 -2.02 -11.98
C ALA A 153 10.47 -1.00 -11.61
N LEU A 154 10.83 0.30 -11.61
CA LEU A 154 9.90 1.39 -11.33
C LEU A 154 8.79 1.47 -12.36
N SER A 155 9.14 1.46 -13.65
CA SER A 155 8.16 1.49 -14.74
C SER A 155 7.25 0.26 -14.69
N GLY A 156 7.83 -0.95 -14.62
CA GLY A 156 7.07 -2.19 -14.56
C GLY A 156 6.06 -2.20 -13.42
N ARG A 157 6.50 -1.85 -12.20
CA ARG A 157 5.60 -1.82 -11.05
C ARG A 157 4.54 -0.72 -11.13
N LEU A 158 4.85 0.46 -11.69
CA LEU A 158 3.85 1.51 -11.90
C LEU A 158 2.76 1.09 -12.90
N HIS A 159 3.16 0.43 -13.99
CA HIS A 159 2.22 -0.12 -14.97
C HIS A 159 1.33 -1.19 -14.33
N GLU A 160 1.93 -2.12 -13.58
CA GLU A 160 1.18 -3.15 -12.86
C GLU A 160 0.21 -2.54 -11.83
N LEU A 161 0.66 -1.57 -11.04
CA LEU A 161 -0.17 -0.86 -10.06
C LEU A 161 -1.39 -0.18 -10.69
N LYS A 162 -1.29 0.22 -11.96
CA LYS A 162 -2.38 0.84 -12.71
C LYS A 162 -3.43 -0.16 -13.21
N LEU A 163 -3.06 -1.43 -13.33
CA LEU A 163 -3.96 -2.49 -13.80
C LEU A 163 -4.89 -2.98 -12.68
N PHE A 164 -4.50 -2.84 -11.41
CA PHE A 164 -5.35 -3.27 -10.29
C PHE A 164 -6.64 -2.46 -10.22
N THR A 165 -7.74 -3.17 -10.06
CA THR A 165 -9.07 -2.60 -9.93
C THR A 165 -9.31 -2.18 -8.49
N ARG A 166 -9.69 -0.91 -8.28
CA ARG A 166 -9.98 -0.37 -6.95
C ARG A 166 -11.36 0.26 -6.91
N GLU A 167 -12.14 -0.11 -5.91
CA GLU A 167 -13.45 0.48 -5.65
C GLU A 167 -13.35 1.51 -4.53
N ARG A 168 -14.12 2.59 -4.67
CA ARG A 168 -14.19 3.63 -3.65
C ARG A 168 -15.24 3.26 -2.61
N SER A 169 -15.09 3.85 -1.43
CA SER A 169 -16.15 3.83 -0.42
C SER A 169 -16.81 5.20 -0.33
N GLU A 170 -18.13 5.23 -0.34
CA GLU A 170 -18.94 6.46 -0.29
C GLU A 170 -19.85 6.46 0.94
N LYS A 171 -20.00 7.64 1.55
CA LYS A 171 -20.86 7.82 2.71
C LYS A 171 -22.31 7.85 2.25
N LEU A 172 -23.18 7.08 2.87
CA LEU A 172 -24.62 7.26 2.73
C LEU A 172 -25.12 8.32 3.69
N GLU A 173 -26.07 9.13 3.22
CA GLU A 173 -26.84 10.01 4.09
C GLU A 173 -27.75 9.17 5.00
N GLY A 174 -27.73 9.47 6.29
CA GLY A 174 -28.48 8.72 7.30
C GLY A 174 -27.68 8.50 8.59
N THR A 175 -28.39 8.07 9.64
CA THR A 175 -27.78 7.68 10.91
C THR A 175 -27.33 6.22 10.83
N ALA A 176 -26.12 5.94 11.32
CA ALA A 176 -25.67 4.56 11.48
C ALA A 176 -26.54 3.87 12.55
N GLY A 177 -26.98 2.64 12.26
CA GLY A 177 -27.54 1.77 13.28
C GLY A 177 -26.49 1.39 14.34
N PRO A 178 -26.91 0.91 15.52
CA PRO A 178 -25.96 0.42 16.52
C PRO A 178 -25.19 -0.79 15.96
N VAL A 179 -23.87 -0.78 16.13
CA VAL A 179 -23.03 -1.95 15.84
C VAL A 179 -23.36 -3.03 16.89
N PRO A 180 -23.76 -4.25 16.49
CA PRO A 180 -24.13 -5.27 17.45
C PRO A 180 -22.89 -5.77 18.21
N PRO A 181 -23.03 -6.07 19.52
CA PRO A 181 -21.91 -6.51 20.34
C PRO A 181 -21.39 -7.87 19.89
N GLN A 182 -20.07 -8.01 19.81
CA GLN A 182 -19.37 -9.27 19.50
C GLN A 182 -18.23 -9.49 20.50
N PRO A 183 -18.52 -9.70 21.79
CA PRO A 183 -17.53 -9.63 22.86
C PRO A 183 -16.37 -10.62 22.69
N GLU A 184 -16.65 -11.86 22.30
CA GLU A 184 -15.63 -12.89 22.03
C GLU A 184 -14.70 -12.47 20.88
N PHE A 185 -15.29 -12.01 19.77
CA PHE A 185 -14.52 -11.56 18.61
C PHE A 185 -13.67 -10.34 18.94
N PHE A 186 -14.23 -9.35 19.64
CA PHE A 186 -13.49 -8.14 20.02
C PHE A 186 -12.35 -8.46 20.99
N ALA A 187 -12.54 -9.40 21.92
CA ALA A 187 -11.47 -9.88 22.79
C ALA A 187 -10.32 -10.49 21.98
N LEU A 188 -10.63 -11.41 21.05
CA LEU A 188 -9.63 -12.04 20.18
C LEU A 188 -8.88 -11.01 19.32
N VAL A 189 -9.57 -10.05 18.72
CA VAL A 189 -8.94 -9.00 17.92
C VAL A 189 -8.00 -8.13 18.77
N LYS A 190 -8.37 -7.82 20.01
CA LYS A 190 -7.51 -7.06 20.94
C LYS A 190 -6.25 -7.84 21.31
N ASP A 191 -6.38 -9.13 21.60
CA ASP A 191 -5.24 -9.96 21.96
C ASP A 191 -4.30 -10.18 20.78
N TYR A 192 -4.85 -10.46 19.59
CA TYR A 192 -4.04 -10.50 18.37
C TYR A 192 -3.44 -9.14 18.01
N GLY A 193 -4.11 -8.03 18.30
CA GLY A 193 -3.55 -6.69 18.15
C GLY A 193 -2.23 -6.51 18.93
N LYS A 194 -2.09 -7.13 20.10
CA LYS A 194 -0.84 -7.11 20.88
C LYS A 194 0.26 -7.93 20.19
N ILE A 195 -0.09 -9.11 19.67
CA ILE A 195 0.84 -9.98 18.91
C ILE A 195 1.28 -9.30 17.61
N PHE A 196 0.36 -8.68 16.86
CA PHE A 196 0.70 -7.96 15.64
C PHE A 196 1.66 -6.79 15.92
N HIS A 197 1.44 -6.07 17.01
CA HIS A 197 2.32 -4.98 17.42
C HIS A 197 3.74 -5.48 17.72
N SER A 198 3.89 -6.63 18.40
CA SER A 198 5.21 -7.19 18.71
C SER A 198 5.92 -7.79 17.49
N LEU A 199 5.18 -8.33 16.51
CA LEU A 199 5.74 -8.91 15.29
C LEU A 199 6.10 -7.86 14.23
N VAL A 200 5.27 -6.83 14.07
CA VAL A 200 5.50 -5.76 13.09
C VAL A 200 6.56 -4.77 13.60
N MET A 201 6.63 -4.57 14.92
CA MET A 201 7.51 -3.59 15.57
C MET A 201 7.46 -2.21 14.90
N PRO A 202 6.27 -1.56 14.85
CA PRO A 202 6.15 -0.22 14.27
C PRO A 202 7.02 0.79 15.05
N GLU A 203 7.40 1.90 14.41
CA GLU A 203 8.08 2.97 15.15
C GLU A 203 7.14 3.62 16.17
N GLU A 204 7.75 4.30 17.14
CA GLU A 204 7.01 5.09 18.12
C GLU A 204 6.22 6.21 17.43
N GLY A 205 5.00 6.47 17.91
CA GLY A 205 4.14 7.52 17.37
C GLY A 205 3.43 7.18 16.04
N VAL A 206 3.46 5.92 15.58
CA VAL A 206 2.72 5.51 14.38
C VAL A 206 1.20 5.71 14.58
N THR A 207 0.61 6.49 13.68
CA THR A 207 -0.84 6.76 13.61
C THR A 207 -1.54 5.99 12.49
N ARG A 208 -0.78 5.22 11.71
CA ARG A 208 -1.24 4.41 10.57
C ARG A 208 -1.25 2.94 10.95
N PHE A 209 -2.36 2.47 11.51
CA PHE A 209 -2.51 1.08 11.90
C PHE A 209 -2.92 0.21 10.71
N LEU A 210 -2.12 -0.83 10.47
CA LEU A 210 -2.34 -1.84 9.44
C LEU A 210 -3.34 -2.91 9.91
N GLY A 211 -3.79 -3.76 8.98
CA GLY A 211 -4.79 -4.79 9.22
C GLY A 211 -6.20 -4.24 9.46
N ASN A 212 -7.18 -5.13 9.47
CA ASN A 212 -8.57 -4.80 9.77
C ASN A 212 -9.33 -6.06 10.22
N ALA A 213 -10.47 -5.82 10.84
CA ALA A 213 -11.40 -6.87 11.25
C ALA A 213 -12.78 -6.55 10.67
N SER A 214 -13.56 -7.58 10.36
CA SER A 214 -14.96 -7.43 9.99
C SER A 214 -15.80 -8.62 10.46
N PHE A 215 -17.09 -8.40 10.58
CA PHE A 215 -18.05 -9.44 10.91
C PHE A 215 -19.40 -9.22 10.21
N ARG A 216 -20.15 -10.31 10.02
CA ARG A 216 -21.54 -10.32 9.58
C ARG A 216 -22.45 -10.42 10.81
N GLY A 217 -23.38 -9.48 10.96
CA GLY A 217 -24.40 -9.49 11.98
C GLY A 217 -25.42 -10.61 11.76
N LYS A 218 -26.22 -10.92 12.80
CA LYS A 218 -27.31 -11.90 12.70
C LYS A 218 -28.41 -11.47 11.72
N ASP A 219 -28.49 -10.17 11.45
CA ASP A 219 -29.35 -9.53 10.46
C ASP A 219 -28.78 -9.57 9.04
N GLY A 220 -27.63 -10.20 8.83
CA GLY A 220 -26.95 -10.30 7.54
C GLY A 220 -26.12 -9.07 7.15
N ARG A 221 -26.15 -7.99 7.95
CA ARG A 221 -25.39 -6.76 7.67
C ARG A 221 -23.90 -6.97 7.91
N ILE A 222 -23.07 -6.22 7.22
CA ILE A 222 -21.60 -6.34 7.32
C ILE A 222 -21.05 -5.14 8.06
N TYR A 223 -20.19 -5.41 9.04
CA TYR A 223 -19.53 -4.40 9.87
C TYR A 223 -18.02 -4.52 9.70
N VAL A 224 -17.37 -3.42 9.33
CA VAL A 224 -15.92 -3.38 9.08
C VAL A 224 -15.27 -2.36 9.99
N SER A 225 -14.11 -2.70 10.54
CA SER A 225 -13.33 -1.78 11.37
C SER A 225 -12.97 -0.48 10.61
N ARG A 226 -12.97 0.64 11.34
CA ARG A 226 -12.58 1.97 10.84
C ARG A 226 -11.13 1.97 10.34
N ARG A 227 -10.81 2.86 9.40
CA ARG A 227 -9.42 3.10 8.99
C ARG A 227 -8.59 3.59 10.17
N ASN A 228 -7.33 3.15 10.24
CA ASN A 228 -6.35 3.61 11.22
C ASN A 228 -6.83 3.46 12.69
N VAL A 229 -7.66 2.47 13.00
CA VAL A 229 -7.96 2.13 14.40
C VAL A 229 -6.88 1.21 14.97
N ASP A 230 -6.50 1.41 16.23
CA ASP A 230 -5.62 0.51 16.96
C ASP A 230 -6.40 -0.75 17.34
N LYS A 231 -5.90 -1.92 16.93
CA LYS A 231 -6.60 -3.20 17.11
C LYS A 231 -6.59 -3.62 18.56
N ARG A 232 -5.63 -3.12 19.36
CA ARG A 232 -5.51 -3.38 20.80
C ARG A 232 -6.65 -2.77 21.62
N THR A 233 -7.38 -1.79 21.05
CA THR A 233 -8.46 -1.06 21.72
C THR A 233 -9.81 -1.20 21.00
N ILE A 234 -9.96 -2.22 20.13
CA ILE A 234 -11.19 -2.44 19.38
C ILE A 234 -12.39 -2.72 20.29
N HIS A 235 -13.52 -2.12 19.92
CA HIS A 235 -14.84 -2.25 20.53
C HIS A 235 -15.91 -1.87 19.47
N GLU A 236 -17.20 -1.82 19.83
CA GLU A 236 -18.33 -1.55 18.94
C GLU A 236 -18.12 -0.27 18.13
N SER A 237 -17.71 0.81 18.81
CA SER A 237 -17.42 2.08 18.16
C SER A 237 -16.21 2.01 17.24
N SER A 238 -15.47 0.91 17.16
CA SER A 238 -14.37 0.76 16.19
C SER A 238 -14.85 0.28 14.81
N PHE A 239 -16.13 -0.06 14.66
CA PHE A 239 -16.69 -0.60 13.41
C PHE A 239 -17.66 0.38 12.75
N VAL A 240 -17.92 0.11 11.48
CA VAL A 240 -18.81 0.86 10.59
C VAL A 240 -19.62 -0.15 9.79
N GLU A 241 -20.93 0.05 9.70
CA GLU A 241 -21.79 -0.72 8.81
C GLU A 241 -21.47 -0.37 7.34
N VAL A 242 -21.33 -1.40 6.51
CA VAL A 242 -21.08 -1.25 5.08
C VAL A 242 -22.07 -2.06 4.26
N GLU A 243 -22.34 -1.57 3.06
CA GLU A 243 -23.25 -2.18 2.09
C GLU A 243 -22.60 -2.17 0.70
N TYR A 244 -22.80 -3.23 -0.09
CA TYR A 244 -22.43 -3.25 -1.52
C TYR A 244 -23.69 -3.40 -2.36
N ARG A 245 -23.90 -2.46 -3.29
CA ARG A 245 -25.14 -2.37 -4.09
C ARG A 245 -25.01 -2.90 -5.51
N GLY A 246 -23.85 -3.44 -5.88
CA GLY A 246 -23.61 -4.01 -7.21
C GLY A 246 -23.20 -3.01 -8.29
N ASP A 247 -23.06 -1.73 -7.96
CA ASP A 247 -22.66 -0.63 -8.84
C ASP A 247 -21.14 -0.37 -8.87
N GLY A 248 -20.36 -1.25 -8.23
CA GLY A 248 -18.91 -1.11 -8.14
C GLY A 248 -18.45 -0.17 -7.02
N MET A 249 -19.33 0.16 -6.06
CA MET A 249 -19.00 0.98 -4.90
C MET A 249 -19.42 0.31 -3.59
N VAL A 250 -18.66 0.57 -2.53
CA VAL A 250 -19.04 0.20 -1.16
C VAL A 250 -19.59 1.42 -0.45
N TYR A 251 -20.78 1.30 0.07
CA TYR A 251 -21.42 2.33 0.86
C TYR A 251 -21.16 2.11 2.35
N TYR A 252 -21.06 3.20 3.12
CA TYR A 252 -20.90 3.12 4.56
C TYR A 252 -21.76 4.15 5.29
N PHE A 253 -22.17 3.80 6.51
CA PHE A 253 -23.00 4.66 7.36
C PHE A 253 -22.16 5.37 8.43
N GLY A 254 -22.59 6.56 8.87
CA GLY A 254 -21.91 7.34 9.92
C GLY A 254 -20.68 8.11 9.44
N ASP A 255 -19.92 8.67 10.38
CA ASP A 255 -18.89 9.69 10.08
C ASP A 255 -17.49 9.14 9.81
N HIS A 256 -17.28 7.85 10.04
CA HIS A 256 -15.97 7.24 9.90
C HIS A 256 -15.89 6.36 8.67
N LYS A 257 -14.81 6.52 7.89
CA LYS A 257 -14.54 5.66 6.75
C LYS A 257 -14.20 4.24 7.21
N PRO A 258 -14.76 3.19 6.57
CA PRO A 258 -14.38 1.81 6.84
C PRO A 258 -13.00 1.52 6.22
N SER A 259 -12.42 0.37 6.54
CA SER A 259 -11.13 -0.11 6.00
C SER A 259 -10.98 0.12 4.49
N VAL A 260 -9.74 0.27 4.01
CA VAL A 260 -9.46 0.29 2.57
C VAL A 260 -9.83 -1.04 1.91
N ASP A 261 -9.82 -2.15 2.66
CA ASP A 261 -10.13 -3.49 2.15
C ASP A 261 -11.62 -3.84 2.21
N SER A 262 -12.51 -2.91 2.57
CA SER A 262 -13.96 -3.16 2.62
C SER A 262 -14.54 -3.71 1.30
N PRO A 263 -14.13 -3.25 0.09
CA PRO A 263 -14.57 -3.88 -1.16
C PRO A 263 -14.22 -5.37 -1.26
N ILE A 264 -13.05 -5.76 -0.78
CA ILE A 264 -12.60 -7.15 -0.78
C ILE A 264 -13.44 -7.96 0.22
N GLN A 265 -13.60 -7.45 1.45
CA GLN A 265 -14.34 -8.16 2.50
C GLN A 265 -15.81 -8.38 2.14
N VAL A 266 -16.50 -7.38 1.61
CA VAL A 266 -17.92 -7.52 1.24
C VAL A 266 -18.08 -8.54 0.11
N ARG A 267 -17.19 -8.53 -0.87
CA ARG A 267 -17.18 -9.55 -1.93
C ARG A 267 -16.90 -10.93 -1.36
N LEU A 268 -15.90 -11.09 -0.50
CA LEU A 268 -15.60 -12.38 0.13
C LEU A 268 -16.76 -12.88 0.99
N TYR A 269 -17.51 -12.01 1.69
CA TYR A 269 -18.72 -12.43 2.41
C TYR A 269 -19.79 -12.96 1.46
N ARG A 270 -19.97 -12.33 0.30
CA ARG A 270 -20.92 -12.80 -0.72
C ARG A 270 -20.52 -14.17 -1.27
N GLU A 271 -19.24 -14.37 -1.56
CA GLU A 271 -18.73 -15.63 -2.14
C GLU A 271 -18.58 -16.75 -1.08
N LEU A 272 -18.47 -16.40 0.21
CA LEU A 272 -18.32 -17.35 1.33
C LEU A 272 -19.50 -17.21 2.31
N PRO A 273 -20.70 -17.74 1.97
CA PRO A 273 -21.93 -17.46 2.69
C PRO A 273 -21.96 -17.97 4.14
N ASN A 274 -21.17 -19.00 4.47
CA ASN A 274 -21.07 -19.55 5.84
C ASN A 274 -20.11 -18.74 6.74
N ILE A 275 -19.33 -17.81 6.20
CA ILE A 275 -18.37 -17.02 6.97
C ILE A 275 -19.06 -15.82 7.63
N ASN A 276 -18.78 -15.63 8.92
CA ASN A 276 -19.31 -14.54 9.73
C ASN A 276 -18.23 -13.59 10.24
N PHE A 277 -16.96 -13.98 10.24
CA PHE A 277 -15.86 -13.19 10.79
C PHE A 277 -14.67 -13.22 9.83
N MET A 278 -14.04 -12.07 9.62
CA MET A 278 -12.77 -11.98 8.92
C MET A 278 -11.75 -11.19 9.74
N LEU A 279 -10.53 -11.71 9.82
CA LEU A 279 -9.39 -11.05 10.45
C LEU A 279 -8.28 -10.91 9.41
N HIS A 280 -7.93 -9.67 9.07
CA HIS A 280 -6.81 -9.33 8.19
C HIS A 280 -5.67 -8.71 8.99
N ALA A 281 -4.46 -9.22 8.80
CA ALA A 281 -3.28 -8.79 9.54
C ALA A 281 -2.06 -8.70 8.61
N HIS A 282 -1.12 -7.81 8.91
CA HIS A 282 0.10 -7.61 8.11
C HIS A 282 1.26 -8.45 8.67
N VAL A 283 0.96 -9.70 8.99
CA VAL A 283 1.84 -10.77 9.46
C VAL A 283 1.47 -12.05 8.70
N TYR A 284 2.26 -13.12 8.80
CA TYR A 284 1.90 -14.41 8.23
C TYR A 284 1.38 -15.37 9.29
N LEU A 285 0.68 -16.41 8.83
CA LEU A 285 0.31 -17.58 9.63
C LEU A 285 1.21 -18.76 9.29
N GLU A 286 1.60 -19.52 10.30
CA GLU A 286 2.34 -20.77 10.12
C GLU A 286 1.52 -21.79 9.31
N ASN A 287 2.20 -22.58 8.47
CA ASN A 287 1.63 -23.72 7.74
C ASN A 287 0.33 -23.37 6.98
N THR A 288 0.32 -22.21 6.33
CA THR A 288 -0.86 -21.62 5.69
C THR A 288 -0.60 -21.40 4.20
N PRO A 289 -1.54 -21.78 3.30
CA PRO A 289 -1.43 -21.52 1.87
C PRO A 289 -1.18 -20.05 1.56
N MET A 290 -0.40 -19.77 0.52
CA MET A 290 -0.02 -18.42 0.13
C MET A 290 -0.53 -18.08 -1.28
N THR A 291 -1.03 -16.86 -1.47
CA THR A 291 -1.38 -16.35 -2.80
C THR A 291 -0.15 -16.35 -3.71
N LYS A 292 -0.38 -16.40 -5.02
CA LYS A 292 0.71 -16.47 -5.99
C LYS A 292 1.25 -15.08 -6.32
N TYR A 293 0.38 -14.07 -6.31
CA TYR A 293 0.71 -12.72 -6.71
C TYR A 293 0.64 -11.72 -5.54
N PRO A 294 1.56 -10.74 -5.48
CA PRO A 294 1.55 -9.66 -4.49
C PRO A 294 0.55 -8.55 -4.86
N VAL A 295 -0.71 -8.81 -4.53
CA VAL A 295 -1.82 -7.87 -4.74
C VAL A 295 -1.78 -6.76 -3.67
N PRO A 296 -1.81 -5.47 -4.05
CA PRO A 296 -1.79 -4.37 -3.09
C PRO A 296 -3.12 -4.24 -2.34
N CYS A 297 -3.10 -3.65 -1.13
CA CYS A 297 -4.32 -3.37 -0.36
C CYS A 297 -5.40 -2.67 -1.20
N GLY A 298 -6.66 -3.04 -0.97
CA GLY A 298 -7.83 -2.45 -1.63
C GLY A 298 -8.02 -2.82 -3.10
N ALA A 299 -7.23 -3.75 -3.66
CA ALA A 299 -7.41 -4.23 -5.03
C ALA A 299 -8.30 -5.47 -5.10
N LEU A 300 -9.27 -5.48 -6.03
CA LEU A 300 -10.27 -6.54 -6.16
C LEU A 300 -9.68 -7.89 -6.59
N GLU A 301 -8.52 -7.87 -7.23
CA GLU A 301 -7.80 -9.06 -7.66
C GLU A 301 -7.46 -9.98 -6.46
N GLU A 302 -7.38 -9.43 -5.24
CA GLU A 302 -7.16 -10.20 -4.01
C GLU A 302 -8.28 -11.21 -3.76
N VAL A 303 -9.53 -10.86 -4.12
CA VAL A 303 -10.69 -11.78 -3.99
C VAL A 303 -10.45 -13.06 -4.79
N LYS A 304 -9.97 -12.92 -6.04
CA LYS A 304 -9.71 -14.07 -6.91
C LYS A 304 -8.57 -14.93 -6.39
N GLU A 305 -7.47 -14.30 -5.97
CA GLU A 305 -6.31 -15.02 -5.40
C GLU A 305 -6.69 -15.80 -4.14
N VAL A 306 -7.46 -15.18 -3.23
CA VAL A 306 -7.95 -15.83 -2.02
C VAL A 306 -8.86 -17.01 -2.35
N LEU A 307 -9.88 -16.81 -3.18
CA LEU A 307 -10.85 -17.86 -3.50
C LEU A 307 -10.21 -19.03 -4.26
N SER A 308 -9.13 -18.79 -5.02
CA SER A 308 -8.39 -19.87 -5.68
C SER A 308 -7.75 -20.88 -4.72
N LEU A 309 -7.58 -20.49 -3.45
CA LEU A 309 -7.01 -21.32 -2.38
C LEU A 309 -8.08 -21.92 -1.45
N ILE A 310 -9.36 -21.61 -1.67
CA ILE A 310 -10.49 -22.13 -0.90
C ILE A 310 -11.28 -23.07 -1.80
N SER A 311 -11.18 -24.36 -1.55
CA SER A 311 -11.81 -25.39 -2.40
C SER A 311 -13.33 -25.50 -2.24
N ASP A 312 -13.86 -25.08 -1.09
CA ASP A 312 -15.29 -25.13 -0.75
C ASP A 312 -15.76 -23.74 -0.30
N THR A 313 -16.71 -23.15 -1.04
CA THR A 313 -17.26 -21.83 -0.70
C THR A 313 -18.17 -21.85 0.53
N ASN A 314 -18.66 -23.03 0.94
CA ASN A 314 -19.44 -23.20 2.16
C ASN A 314 -18.57 -23.47 3.41
N VAL A 315 -17.26 -23.26 3.29
CA VAL A 315 -16.30 -23.48 4.36
C VAL A 315 -16.64 -22.70 5.64
N GLY A 316 -16.48 -23.35 6.80
CA GLY A 316 -16.70 -22.71 8.10
C GLY A 316 -15.44 -22.08 8.71
N PHE A 317 -14.26 -22.31 8.13
CA PHE A 317 -12.98 -21.74 8.54
C PHE A 317 -11.93 -21.89 7.43
N ALA A 318 -11.23 -20.81 7.09
CA ALA A 318 -10.14 -20.82 6.13
C ALA A 318 -9.08 -19.79 6.53
N ARG A 319 -7.85 -19.99 6.06
CA ARG A 319 -6.73 -19.08 6.30
C ARG A 319 -5.86 -19.00 5.06
N VAL A 320 -5.45 -17.79 4.71
CA VAL A 320 -4.65 -17.52 3.51
C VAL A 320 -3.59 -16.49 3.85
N ASN A 321 -2.33 -16.77 3.52
CA ASN A 321 -1.26 -15.78 3.48
C ASN A 321 -1.33 -15.03 2.13
N LEU A 322 -1.24 -13.72 2.20
CA LEU A 322 -1.27 -12.79 1.08
C LEU A 322 0.18 -12.36 0.81
N MET A 323 0.78 -12.85 -0.28
CA MET A 323 2.18 -12.59 -0.63
C MET A 323 2.48 -11.08 -0.60
N GLY A 324 3.53 -10.67 0.13
CA GLY A 324 3.92 -9.27 0.24
C GLY A 324 2.96 -8.37 1.02
N HIS A 325 1.90 -8.91 1.60
CA HIS A 325 0.84 -8.12 2.25
C HIS A 325 0.62 -8.56 3.71
N GLY A 326 0.34 -9.84 3.96
CA GLY A 326 -0.09 -10.30 5.27
C GLY A 326 -0.84 -11.62 5.25
N CYS A 327 -1.91 -11.73 6.01
CA CYS A 327 -2.81 -12.88 6.00
C CYS A 327 -4.25 -12.45 6.24
N ILE A 328 -5.18 -13.25 5.73
CA ILE A 328 -6.61 -13.14 6.01
C ILE A 328 -7.14 -14.47 6.54
N VAL A 329 -7.92 -14.41 7.61
CA VAL A 329 -8.55 -15.57 8.27
C VAL A 329 -10.05 -15.41 8.26
N PHE A 330 -10.75 -16.48 7.94
CA PHE A 330 -12.19 -16.56 7.84
C PHE A 330 -12.72 -17.53 8.89
N ALA A 331 -13.82 -17.17 9.54
CA ALA A 331 -14.50 -18.09 10.46
C ALA A 331 -16.02 -17.88 10.46
N ASN A 332 -16.77 -18.97 10.65
CA ASN A 332 -18.20 -18.91 10.85
C ASN A 332 -18.61 -18.61 12.31
N ARG A 333 -17.68 -18.74 13.26
CA ARG A 333 -17.85 -18.39 14.68
C ARG A 333 -16.53 -17.89 15.26
N ALA A 334 -16.61 -16.96 16.22
CA ALA A 334 -15.44 -16.31 16.81
C ALA A 334 -14.43 -17.31 17.40
N SER A 335 -14.91 -18.35 18.08
CA SER A 335 -14.04 -19.37 18.70
C SER A 335 -13.14 -20.13 17.72
N LYS A 336 -13.46 -20.19 16.42
CA LYS A 336 -12.54 -20.80 15.44
C LYS A 336 -11.32 -19.93 15.12
N LEU A 337 -11.34 -18.66 15.54
CA LEU A 337 -10.19 -17.78 15.45
C LEU A 337 -9.26 -17.91 16.66
N GLU A 338 -9.53 -18.79 17.62
CA GLU A 338 -8.65 -19.04 18.76
C GLU A 338 -7.35 -19.76 18.33
N HIS A 339 -6.28 -19.58 19.11
CA HIS A 339 -5.01 -20.29 18.97
C HIS A 339 -4.31 -20.17 17.60
N LEU A 340 -4.55 -19.08 16.87
CA LEU A 340 -3.84 -18.79 15.62
C LEU A 340 -2.37 -18.46 15.91
N ARG A 341 -1.46 -19.08 15.15
CA ARG A 341 -0.01 -18.86 15.25
C ARG A 341 0.46 -17.92 14.17
N PHE A 342 0.70 -16.67 14.56
CA PHE A 342 1.23 -15.63 13.70
C PHE A 342 2.75 -15.57 13.78
N VAL A 343 3.39 -15.30 12.64
CA VAL A 343 4.82 -15.09 12.50
C VAL A 343 5.09 -13.80 11.74
N ALA A 344 6.21 -13.16 12.04
CA ALA A 344 6.61 -11.93 11.36
C ALA A 344 6.80 -12.18 9.85
N ARG A 345 6.42 -11.20 9.03
CA ARG A 345 6.81 -11.18 7.62
C ARG A 345 8.32 -10.92 7.52
N PRO A 346 9.01 -11.45 6.49
CA PRO A 346 10.35 -10.99 6.16
C PRO A 346 10.35 -9.47 6.00
N MET A 347 11.34 -8.78 6.57
CA MET A 347 11.42 -7.32 6.49
C MET A 347 12.88 -6.89 6.30
N PRO A 348 13.27 -6.40 5.11
CA PRO A 348 12.50 -6.30 3.87
C PRO A 348 12.04 -7.65 3.29
N GLU A 349 10.93 -7.65 2.56
CA GLU A 349 10.45 -8.81 1.80
C GLU A 349 10.82 -8.67 0.32
N PHE A 350 11.65 -9.59 -0.20
CA PHE A 350 12.14 -9.50 -1.58
C PHE A 350 11.24 -10.30 -2.53
N MET A 351 10.70 -9.64 -3.56
CA MET A 351 10.00 -10.34 -4.64
C MET A 351 11.01 -11.01 -5.59
N HIS A 352 10.55 -12.05 -6.30
CA HIS A 352 11.39 -12.77 -7.24
C HIS A 352 11.94 -11.80 -8.31
N GLY A 353 13.25 -11.84 -8.55
CA GLY A 353 13.94 -10.92 -9.46
C GLY A 353 14.40 -9.61 -8.84
N ALA A 354 14.01 -9.26 -7.61
CA ALA A 354 14.41 -8.01 -6.96
C ALA A 354 15.92 -7.91 -6.67
N ARG A 355 16.64 -9.04 -6.68
CA ARG A 355 18.10 -9.11 -6.52
C ARG A 355 18.76 -9.49 -7.85
N GLN A 356 18.67 -8.65 -8.86
CA GLN A 356 19.58 -8.74 -10.00
C GLN A 356 20.84 -7.93 -9.68
N ASP A 357 21.84 -8.62 -9.13
CA ASP A 357 23.21 -8.13 -9.11
C ASP A 357 23.94 -8.71 -10.33
N ARG A 358 24.76 -7.92 -11.03
CA ARG A 358 25.37 -8.28 -12.32
C ARG A 358 26.52 -9.30 -12.20
N THR A 359 26.38 -10.35 -11.39
CA THR A 359 27.35 -11.45 -11.38
C THR A 359 26.97 -12.62 -12.28
N THR A 360 25.74 -12.69 -12.81
CA THR A 360 25.36 -13.76 -13.75
C THR A 360 24.37 -13.29 -14.82
N ASN A 361 24.85 -12.53 -15.82
CA ASN A 361 24.21 -12.47 -17.13
C ASN A 361 25.01 -13.31 -18.12
N LYS A 362 24.72 -14.61 -18.18
CA LYS A 362 24.71 -15.34 -19.44
C LYS A 362 23.24 -15.55 -19.78
N LEU A 363 22.74 -14.72 -20.69
CA LEU A 363 21.47 -14.90 -21.37
C LEU A 363 21.50 -16.22 -22.15
N VAL A 364 20.48 -17.04 -21.97
CA VAL A 364 19.92 -17.93 -23.01
C VAL A 364 18.44 -17.61 -23.08
#